data_AF-A0AAN5D888-F1
#
_entry.id   AF-A0AAN5D888-F1
#
_cell.length_a   1.000
_cell.length_b   1.000
_cell.length_c   1.000
_cell.angle_alpha   90.00
_cell.angle_beta   90.00
_cell.angle_gamma   90.00
#
_symmetry.space_group_name_H-M   'P 1'
#
loop_
_entity.id
_entity.type
_entity.pdbx_description
1 polymer ?
#
loop_
_entity_poly.entity_id
_entity_poly.type
_entity_poly.pdbx_seq_one_letter_code
_entity_poly.pdbx_strand_id
1 'polypeptide(L)'
;EAHELSFADYKQINLLYKCSESCPTQPECLNGGYAHPKECNRCICPDFYTGVDCGEEKMVLEITQAPDGKKIKVTLEKLYARKE
;
A
#
# COMPACT_ATOMS: atom_id res chain seq x y z
N GLU A 1 -23.93 6.99 3.64
CA GLU A 1 -22.47 7.17 3.50
C GLU A 1 -21.85 5.81 3.20
N ALA A 2 -20.86 5.74 2.32
CA ALA A 2 -20.13 4.50 2.05
C ALA A 2 -18.86 4.49 2.92
N HIS A 3 -18.80 3.57 3.87
CA HIS A 3 -17.56 3.31 4.62
C HIS A 3 -16.63 2.48 3.74
N GLU A 4 -15.45 3.01 3.41
CA GLU A 4 -14.38 2.21 2.82
C GLU A 4 -13.72 1.36 3.91
N LEU A 5 -13.44 0.11 3.57
CA LEU A 5 -12.67 -0.79 4.42
C LEU A 5 -11.22 -0.30 4.51
N SER A 6 -10.62 -0.43 5.69
CA SER A 6 -9.21 -0.12 5.88
C SER A 6 -8.31 -1.20 5.25
N PHE A 7 -7.03 -0.89 5.08
CA PHE A 7 -6.03 -1.87 4.67
C PHE A 7 -6.03 -3.13 5.57
N ALA A 8 -6.20 -2.94 6.88
CA ALA A 8 -6.22 -4.04 7.85
C ALA A 8 -7.42 -4.96 7.64
N ASP A 9 -8.59 -4.41 7.28
CA ASP A 9 -9.79 -5.18 6.99
C ASP A 9 -9.57 -6.07 5.77
N TYR A 10 -9.06 -5.50 4.67
CA TYR A 10 -8.72 -6.28 3.47
C TYR A 10 -7.67 -7.35 3.75
N LYS A 11 -6.63 -7.03 4.52
CA LYS A 11 -5.58 -7.98 4.89
C LYS A 11 -6.16 -9.16 5.67
N GLN A 12 -6.97 -8.90 6.70
CA GLN A 12 -7.54 -9.96 7.52
C GLN A 12 -8.43 -10.89 6.71
N ILE A 13 -9.28 -10.35 5.84
CA ILE A 13 -10.15 -11.16 4.97
C ILE A 13 -9.32 -12.04 4.04
N ASN A 14 -8.29 -11.49 3.39
CA ASN A 14 -7.45 -12.26 2.46
C ASN A 14 -6.66 -13.37 3.15
N LEU A 15 -6.16 -13.13 4.37
CA LEU A 15 -5.48 -14.14 5.16
C LEU A 15 -6.45 -15.23 5.65
N LEU A 16 -7.62 -14.85 6.15
CA LEU A 16 -8.63 -15.77 6.68
C LEU A 16 -9.12 -16.75 5.61
N TYR A 17 -9.43 -16.24 4.42
CA TYR A 17 -9.91 -17.06 3.31
C TYR A 17 -8.79 -17.60 2.42
N LYS A 18 -7.52 -17.42 2.82
CA LYS A 18 -6.34 -17.88 2.11
C LYS A 18 -6.36 -17.56 0.62
N CYS A 19 -6.71 -16.32 0.27
CA CYS A 19 -6.93 -15.94 -1.12
C CYS A 19 -5.70 -16.15 -2.03
N SER A 20 -4.49 -16.22 -1.45
CA SER A 20 -3.23 -16.50 -2.16
C SER A 20 -2.85 -17.98 -2.20
N GLU A 21 -3.73 -18.92 -1.81
CA GLU A 21 -3.45 -20.36 -1.78
C GLU A 21 -3.32 -20.96 -3.19
N SER A 22 -3.92 -20.34 -4.21
CA SER A 22 -3.74 -20.74 -5.61
C SER A 22 -2.35 -20.42 -6.17
N CYS A 23 -1.54 -19.64 -5.45
CA CYS A 23 -0.20 -19.29 -5.89
C CYS A 23 0.80 -20.41 -5.59
N PRO A 24 1.63 -20.83 -6.56
CA PRO A 24 2.61 -21.89 -6.34
C PRO A 24 3.65 -21.52 -5.28
N THR A 25 3.98 -20.23 -5.20
CA THR A 25 4.89 -19.65 -4.23
C THR A 25 4.29 -18.33 -3.75
N GLN A 26 4.59 -17.96 -2.51
CA GLN A 26 4.20 -16.67 -1.95
C GLN A 26 5.46 -15.82 -1.73
N PRO A 27 5.45 -14.54 -2.13
CA PRO A 27 6.57 -13.65 -1.89
C PRO A 27 6.67 -13.33 -0.39
N GLU A 28 7.88 -13.08 0.07
CA GLU A 28 8.08 -12.46 1.37
C GLU A 28 7.68 -10.98 1.28
N CYS A 29 6.81 -10.54 2.20
CA CYS A 29 6.32 -9.17 2.23
C CYS A 29 6.83 -8.46 3.48
N LEU A 30 7.55 -7.36 3.27
CA LEU A 30 8.11 -6.50 4.29
C LEU A 30 7.09 -5.47 4.77
N ASN A 31 7.45 -4.76 5.84
CA ASN A 31 6.72 -3.59 6.36
C ASN A 31 5.21 -3.82 6.59
N GLY A 32 4.81 -5.05 6.89
CA GLY A 32 3.41 -5.39 7.16
C GLY A 32 2.54 -5.64 5.92
N GLY A 33 3.12 -5.74 4.72
CA GLY A 33 2.43 -6.21 3.51
C GLY A 33 1.91 -7.65 3.60
N TYR A 34 1.17 -8.07 2.58
CA TYR A 34 0.72 -9.46 2.41
C TYR A 34 0.71 -9.86 0.94
N ALA A 35 0.80 -11.17 0.65
CA ALA A 35 0.82 -11.68 -0.71
C ALA A 35 -0.44 -11.25 -1.47
N HIS A 36 -0.28 -10.83 -2.72
CA HIS A 36 -1.43 -10.51 -3.55
C HIS A 36 -2.25 -11.78 -3.78
N PRO A 37 -3.60 -11.73 -3.71
CA PRO A 37 -4.47 -12.90 -3.89
C PRO A 37 -4.49 -13.48 -5.32
N LYS A 38 -3.75 -12.89 -6.26
CA LYS A 38 -3.82 -13.22 -7.69
C LYS A 38 -2.49 -13.03 -8.40
N GLU A 39 -1.76 -11.98 -8.05
CA GLU A 39 -0.41 -11.71 -8.56
C GLU A 39 0.63 -12.40 -7.68
N CYS A 40 0.93 -13.66 -7.96
CA CYS A 40 1.73 -14.53 -7.09
C CYS A 40 3.18 -14.08 -6.84
N ASN A 41 3.67 -13.08 -7.57
CA ASN A 41 5.02 -12.55 -7.44
C ASN A 41 5.02 -11.12 -6.89
N ARG A 42 3.99 -10.70 -6.15
CA ARG A 42 3.88 -9.34 -5.62
C ARG A 42 3.11 -9.29 -4.31
N CYS A 43 3.47 -8.32 -3.47
CA CYS A 43 2.78 -7.96 -2.25
C CYS A 43 1.80 -6.79 -2.44
N ILE A 44 0.71 -6.80 -1.68
CA ILE A 44 -0.11 -5.62 -1.42
C ILE A 44 0.51 -4.89 -0.22
N CYS A 45 0.89 -3.63 -0.45
CA CYS A 45 1.63 -2.84 0.53
C CYS A 45 0.70 -1.92 1.34
N PRO A 46 0.97 -1.75 2.64
CA PRO A 46 0.30 -0.72 3.44
C PRO A 46 0.70 0.67 2.97
N ASP A 47 0.03 1.68 3.51
CA ASP A 47 0.37 3.07 3.24
C ASP A 47 1.86 3.34 3.48
N PHE A 48 2.41 4.26 2.68
CA PHE A 48 3.82 4.66 2.70
C PHE A 48 4.84 3.62 2.22
N TYR A 49 4.43 2.42 1.79
CA TYR A 49 5.33 1.41 1.23
C TYR A 49 4.95 1.02 -0.21
N THR A 50 5.95 0.60 -0.98
CA THR A 50 5.83 0.22 -2.39
C THR A 50 6.90 -0.83 -2.75
N GLY A 51 6.94 -1.21 -4.03
CA GLY A 51 7.83 -2.26 -4.53
C GLY A 51 7.12 -3.61 -4.62
N VAL A 52 7.86 -4.63 -5.02
CA VAL A 52 7.33 -5.99 -5.18
C VAL A 52 7.11 -6.67 -3.82
N ASP A 53 7.97 -6.37 -2.85
CA ASP A 53 8.02 -6.93 -1.50
C ASP A 53 7.63 -5.92 -0.41
N CYS A 54 7.22 -4.70 -0.78
CA CYS A 54 6.96 -3.60 0.15
C CYS A 54 8.21 -3.08 0.90
N GLY A 55 9.42 -3.34 0.40
CA GLY A 55 10.68 -2.86 0.98
C GLY A 55 11.01 -1.39 0.68
N GLU A 56 10.35 -0.81 -0.32
CA GLU A 56 10.60 0.58 -0.75
C GLU A 56 9.64 1.55 -0.05
N GLU A 57 10.12 2.72 0.36
CA GLU A 57 9.28 3.78 0.91
C GLU A 57 8.63 4.61 -0.22
N LYS A 58 7.34 4.86 -0.11
CA LYS A 58 6.61 5.75 -1.01
C LYS A 58 7.01 7.19 -0.70
N MET A 59 7.93 7.73 -1.50
CA MET A 59 8.39 9.12 -1.39
C MET A 59 7.32 10.17 -1.74
N VAL A 60 6.10 9.74 -2.10
CA VAL A 60 5.01 10.61 -2.51
C VAL A 60 3.80 10.41 -1.61
N LEU A 61 3.46 11.46 -0.88
CA LEU A 61 2.16 11.59 -0.24
C LEU A 61 1.19 12.19 -1.24
N GLU A 62 0.21 11.41 -1.68
CA GLU A 62 -0.91 11.92 -2.46
C GLU A 62 -2.00 12.35 -1.48
N ILE A 63 -2.10 13.64 -1.22
CA ILE A 63 -3.20 14.19 -0.43
C ILE A 63 -4.41 14.24 -1.36
N THR A 64 -5.36 13.35 -1.14
CA THR A 64 -6.64 13.27 -1.87
C THR A 64 -7.72 14.19 -1.28
N GLN A 65 -7.45 14.83 -0.13
CA GLN A 65 -8.39 15.67 0.61
C GLN A 65 -8.12 17.18 0.42
N ALA A 66 -7.89 17.63 -0.81
CA ALA A 66 -8.03 19.06 -1.07
C ALA A 66 -9.53 19.41 -1.12
N PRO A 67 -9.96 20.58 -0.60
CA PRO A 67 -11.36 21.03 -0.64
C PRO A 67 -12.01 20.98 -2.04
N ASP A 68 -11.19 21.06 -3.09
CA ASP A 68 -11.63 21.08 -4.49
C ASP A 68 -11.52 19.70 -5.20
N GLY A 69 -11.25 18.61 -4.48
CA GLY A 69 -10.97 17.30 -5.07
C GLY A 69 -9.64 17.22 -5.85
N LYS A 70 -8.78 18.24 -5.73
CA LYS A 70 -7.45 18.26 -6.34
C LYS A 70 -6.52 17.29 -5.62
N LYS A 71 -5.95 16.36 -6.37
CA LYS A 71 -4.87 15.50 -5.86
C LYS A 71 -3.59 16.33 -5.76
N ILE A 72 -3.11 16.54 -4.53
CA ILE A 72 -1.83 17.20 -4.30
C ILE A 72 -0.78 16.11 -4.14
N LYS A 73 0.13 16.02 -5.12
CA LYS A 73 1.26 15.10 -5.10
C LYS A 73 2.45 15.79 -4.42
N VAL A 74 2.75 15.39 -3.18
CA VAL A 74 3.88 15.96 -2.41
C VAL A 74 5.00 14.93 -2.35
N THR A 75 6.17 15.28 -2.90
CA THR A 75 7.38 14.45 -2.78
C THR A 75 8.14 14.82 -1.51
N LEU A 76 8.62 13.84 -0.74
CA LEU A 76 9.40 14.07 0.50
C LEU A 76 10.65 14.91 0.26
N GLU A 77 11.33 14.78 -0.89
CA GLU A 77 12.44 15.66 -1.29
C GLU A 77 12.04 17.15 -1.23
N LYS A 78 10.83 17.49 -1.69
CA LYS A 78 10.31 18.86 -1.68
C LYS A 78 9.82 19.31 -0.30
N LEU A 79 9.50 18.39 0.60
CA LEU A 79 9.16 18.69 2.00
C LEU A 79 10.42 18.99 2.82
N TYR A 80 11.47 18.20 2.64
CA TYR A 80 12.74 18.40 3.34
C TYR A 80 13.57 19.55 2.77
N ALA A 81 13.44 19.88 1.47
CA ALA A 81 14.07 21.07 0.88
C ALA A 81 13.50 22.41 1.38
N ARG A 82 12.38 22.40 2.12
CA ARG A 82 11.78 23.61 2.73
C ARG A 82 12.29 23.90 4.15
N LYS A 83 13.21 23.09 4.67
CA LYS A 83 13.85 23.28 5.97
C LYS A 83 15.15 24.12 5.93
N GLU A 84 15.51 24.64 4.76
CA GLU A 84 16.62 25.61 4.59
C GLU A 84 16.10 27.04 4.44
#